data_AF-A0A2E8KQS9-F1
#
_entry.id   AF-A0A2E8KQS9-F1
#
_cell.length_a   1.000
_cell.length_b   1.000
_cell.length_c   1.000
_cell.angle_alpha   90.00
_cell.angle_beta   90.00
_cell.angle_gamma   90.00
#
_symmetry.space_group_name_H-M   'P 1'
#
loop_
_entity.id
_entity.type
_entity.pdbx_description
1 polymer ?
#
loop_
_entity_poly.entity_id
_entity_poly.type
_entity_poly.pdbx_seq_one_letter_code
_entity_poly.pdbx_strand_id
1 'polypeptide(L)'
;MAHFFKNSWKYLGIAIIIYVFTMIFLTPLGPGLESSNAFVESNGVATIEVQGYATHFENSPSEIRGFLQCDEGQIIIECSNIDVKSNTILSLNALMPDTAPSSSWNLHLSVKNDGALYLPNAIFKKPIVSGTPVDLSFAIQDISNDDFFQNDHGFQFPYQPRIVESIRNLMLHVPMWFTMFLLMGIGFVQSIKTLKISPNTMLHDAKALSSIKVGIVFGILGLITGSLWARFTWGAWWVNDPQLNGALVSVMIYSGYLIL
;
A
#
# COMPACT_ATOMS: atom_id res chain seq x y z
N MET A 1 37.46 -1.23 -28.55
CA MET A 1 37.00 -2.13 -27.46
C MET A 1 37.31 -1.63 -26.04
N ALA A 2 38.53 -1.18 -25.71
CA ALA A 2 38.89 -0.78 -24.33
C ALA A 2 38.06 0.40 -23.73
N HIS A 3 37.62 1.37 -24.55
CA HIS A 3 36.80 2.49 -24.08
C HIS A 3 35.36 2.08 -23.71
N PHE A 4 34.85 0.98 -24.28
CA PHE A 4 33.51 0.45 -23.97
C PHE A 4 33.47 -0.15 -22.56
N PHE A 5 34.49 -0.94 -22.19
CA PHE A 5 34.60 -1.51 -20.84
C PHE A 5 34.85 -0.48 -19.74
N LYS A 6 35.49 0.66 -20.05
CA LYS A 6 35.72 1.73 -19.06
C LYS A 6 34.43 2.42 -18.59
N ASN A 7 33.42 2.48 -19.46
CA ASN A 7 32.13 3.13 -19.19
C ASN A 7 30.96 2.13 -19.04
N SER A 8 31.24 0.83 -19.03
CA SER A 8 30.22 -0.23 -18.97
C SER A 8 29.27 -0.07 -17.78
N TRP A 9 29.79 0.33 -16.62
CA TRP A 9 29.00 0.58 -15.41
C TRP A 9 28.00 1.73 -15.56
N LYS A 10 28.30 2.75 -16.39
CA LYS A 10 27.37 3.87 -16.65
C LYS A 10 26.20 3.39 -17.51
N TYR A 11 26.49 2.66 -18.57
CA TYR A 11 25.46 2.09 -19.44
C TYR A 11 24.60 1.08 -18.69
N LEU A 12 25.22 0.23 -17.86
CA LEU A 12 24.50 -0.68 -16.97
C LEU A 12 23.59 0.09 -16.00
N GLY A 13 24.08 1.17 -15.39
CA GLY A 13 23.27 2.01 -14.50
C GLY A 13 22.05 2.60 -15.19
N ILE A 14 22.23 3.12 -16.41
CA ILE A 14 21.11 3.64 -17.23
C ILE A 14 20.12 2.52 -17.57
N ALA A 15 20.61 1.34 -17.97
CA ALA A 15 19.77 0.19 -18.29
C ALA A 15 18.95 -0.27 -17.07
N ILE A 16 19.55 -0.29 -15.87
CA ILE A 16 18.85 -0.62 -14.62
C ILE A 16 17.78 0.42 -14.31
N ILE A 17 18.07 1.72 -14.45
CA ILE A 17 17.08 2.77 -14.22
C ILE A 17 15.90 2.61 -15.20
N ILE A 18 16.18 2.43 -16.49
CA ILE A 18 15.13 2.21 -17.50
C ILE A 18 14.30 0.98 -17.13
N TYR A 19 14.94 -0.13 -16.76
CA TYR A 19 14.26 -1.34 -16.33
C TYR A 19 13.35 -1.09 -15.12
N VAL A 20 13.86 -0.43 -14.08
CA VAL A 20 13.10 -0.12 -12.86
C VAL A 20 11.88 0.73 -13.18
N PHE A 21 12.05 1.82 -13.93
CA PHE A 21 10.92 2.65 -14.35
C PHE A 21 9.92 1.86 -15.20
N THR A 22 10.40 1.08 -16.17
CA THR A 22 9.56 0.26 -17.03
C THR A 22 8.73 -0.73 -16.21
N MET A 23 9.34 -1.47 -15.29
CA MET A 23 8.62 -2.40 -14.42
C MET A 23 7.63 -1.68 -13.50
N ILE A 24 8.03 -0.56 -12.88
CA ILE A 24 7.15 0.19 -11.97
C ILE A 24 5.91 0.70 -12.68
N PHE A 25 5.97 1.08 -13.96
CA PHE A 25 4.81 1.62 -14.69
C PHE A 25 4.06 0.58 -15.52
N LEU A 26 4.69 -0.51 -15.95
CA LEU A 26 4.04 -1.55 -16.74
C LEU A 26 3.42 -2.66 -15.91
N THR A 27 3.87 -2.88 -14.66
CA THR A 27 3.26 -3.88 -13.79
C THR A 27 1.82 -3.47 -13.43
N PRO A 28 0.80 -4.28 -13.74
CA PRO A 28 -0.58 -3.91 -13.44
C PRO A 28 -0.86 -3.94 -11.93
N LEU A 29 -1.92 -3.24 -11.54
CA LEU A 29 -2.50 -3.37 -10.21
C LEU A 29 -3.50 -4.54 -10.24
N GLY A 30 -3.52 -5.36 -9.19
CA GLY A 30 -4.44 -6.48 -9.09
C GLY A 30 -5.90 -6.09 -8.93
N PRO A 31 -6.82 -7.06 -9.04
CA PRO A 31 -8.24 -6.83 -8.81
C PRO A 31 -8.51 -6.39 -7.37
N GLY A 32 -9.52 -5.55 -7.20
CA GLY A 32 -9.85 -4.98 -5.90
C GLY A 32 -11.24 -4.40 -5.83
N LEU A 33 -11.65 -3.95 -4.64
CA LEU A 33 -12.91 -3.25 -4.42
C LEU A 33 -12.64 -1.78 -4.14
N GLU A 34 -13.30 -0.90 -4.89
CA GLU A 34 -13.10 0.54 -4.83
C GLU A 34 -14.09 1.21 -3.87
N SER A 35 -15.38 0.90 -4.03
CA SER A 35 -16.43 1.53 -3.25
C SER A 35 -17.64 0.62 -3.13
N SER A 36 -18.51 0.96 -2.17
CA SER A 36 -19.80 0.32 -1.99
C SER A 36 -20.86 1.36 -1.67
N ASN A 37 -22.04 1.16 -2.23
CA ASN A 37 -23.27 1.85 -1.88
C ASN A 37 -24.21 0.82 -1.26
N ALA A 38 -24.59 1.04 0.00
CA ALA A 38 -25.47 0.14 0.72
C ALA A 38 -26.77 0.84 1.10
N PHE A 39 -27.87 0.13 0.90
CA PHE A 39 -29.21 0.54 1.28
C PHE A 39 -29.80 -0.52 2.19
N VAL A 40 -30.32 -0.12 3.35
CA VAL A 40 -30.98 -1.04 4.28
C VAL A 40 -32.48 -0.87 4.14
N GLU A 41 -33.16 -1.93 3.75
CA GLU A 41 -34.61 -1.96 3.65
C GLU A 41 -35.26 -2.06 5.04
N SER A 42 -36.55 -1.70 5.13
CA SER A 42 -37.32 -1.74 6.38
C SER A 42 -37.50 -3.15 6.97
N ASN A 43 -37.24 -4.20 6.17
CA ASN A 43 -37.26 -5.60 6.58
C ASN A 43 -35.92 -6.07 7.21
N GLY A 44 -34.91 -5.19 7.31
CA GLY A 44 -33.58 -5.51 7.87
C GLY A 44 -32.59 -6.09 6.85
N VAL A 45 -32.99 -6.29 5.60
CA VAL A 45 -32.10 -6.72 4.51
C VAL A 45 -31.32 -5.51 3.99
N ALA A 46 -30.00 -5.64 3.95
CA ALA A 46 -29.10 -4.65 3.35
C ALA A 46 -28.74 -5.10 1.93
N THR A 47 -29.06 -4.27 0.94
CA THR A 47 -28.60 -4.41 -0.43
C THR A 47 -27.35 -3.58 -0.63
N ILE A 48 -26.27 -4.22 -1.06
CA ILE A 48 -24.93 -3.64 -1.16
C ILE A 48 -24.51 -3.75 -2.62
N GLU A 49 -24.41 -2.61 -3.27
CA GLU A 49 -23.85 -2.48 -4.61
C GLU A 49 -22.37 -2.13 -4.47
N VAL A 50 -21.50 -2.98 -5.02
CA VAL A 50 -20.06 -2.88 -4.90
C VAL A 50 -19.47 -2.59 -6.28
N GLN A 51 -18.54 -1.65 -6.31
CA GLN A 51 -17.73 -1.35 -7.47
C GLN A 51 -16.31 -1.91 -7.31
N GLY A 52 -15.94 -2.79 -8.24
CA GLY A 52 -14.61 -3.38 -8.35
C GLY A 52 -13.69 -2.63 -9.30
N TYR A 53 -12.40 -2.76 -9.06
CA TYR A 53 -11.31 -2.29 -9.92
C TYR A 53 -10.62 -3.50 -10.56
N ALA A 54 -10.53 -3.55 -11.89
CA ALA A 54 -9.92 -4.66 -12.64
C ALA A 54 -10.47 -6.06 -12.29
N THR A 55 -11.72 -6.15 -11.83
CA THR A 55 -12.42 -7.40 -11.49
C THR A 55 -13.09 -8.04 -12.70
N HIS A 56 -13.39 -9.33 -12.58
CA HIS A 56 -13.97 -10.18 -13.63
C HIS A 56 -15.18 -10.97 -13.12
N PHE A 57 -16.17 -10.26 -12.56
CA PHE A 57 -17.33 -10.90 -11.93
C PHE A 57 -18.20 -11.71 -12.91
N GLU A 58 -18.26 -11.35 -14.21
CA GLU A 58 -19.10 -12.06 -15.19
C GLU A 58 -18.53 -13.42 -15.59
N ASN A 59 -17.22 -13.64 -15.41
CA ASN A 59 -16.60 -14.88 -15.85
C ASN A 59 -17.04 -16.09 -15.02
N SER A 60 -17.47 -15.88 -13.76
CA SER A 60 -17.90 -16.97 -12.86
C SER A 60 -18.95 -16.49 -11.84
N PRO A 61 -20.15 -16.08 -12.28
CA PRO A 61 -21.14 -15.41 -11.43
C PRO A 61 -21.70 -16.33 -10.33
N SER A 62 -21.72 -17.64 -10.56
CA SER A 62 -22.17 -18.64 -9.57
C SER A 62 -21.10 -19.02 -8.55
N GLU A 63 -19.84 -18.63 -8.77
CA GLU A 63 -18.68 -18.97 -7.92
C GLU A 63 -18.14 -17.70 -7.24
N ILE A 64 -19.07 -16.88 -6.75
CA ILE A 64 -18.80 -15.71 -5.92
C ILE A 64 -19.42 -15.95 -4.55
N ARG A 65 -18.66 -15.71 -3.49
CA ARG A 65 -19.15 -15.74 -2.11
C ARG A 65 -18.80 -14.43 -1.44
N GLY A 66 -19.74 -13.88 -0.67
CA GLY A 66 -19.54 -12.64 0.05
C GLY A 66 -19.75 -12.82 1.54
N PHE A 67 -18.90 -12.20 2.34
CA PHE A 67 -18.95 -12.24 3.79
C PHE A 67 -18.85 -10.82 4.34
N LEU A 68 -19.76 -10.48 5.25
CA LEU A 68 -19.72 -9.21 5.96
C LEU A 68 -19.26 -9.45 7.39
N GLN A 69 -18.17 -8.82 7.76
CA GLN A 69 -17.58 -8.90 9.08
C GLN A 69 -17.79 -7.58 9.82
N CYS A 70 -18.35 -7.63 11.03
CA CYS A 70 -18.42 -6.46 11.89
C CYS A 70 -17.01 -6.03 12.34
N ASP A 71 -16.71 -4.74 12.32
CA ASP A 71 -15.38 -4.21 12.64
C ASP A 71 -14.96 -4.52 14.08
N GLU A 72 -15.91 -4.42 15.01
CA GLU A 72 -15.75 -4.87 16.39
C GLU A 72 -16.68 -6.06 16.64
N GLY A 73 -16.12 -7.22 17.02
CA GLY A 73 -16.85 -8.45 17.31
C GLY A 73 -16.70 -9.54 16.23
N GLN A 74 -16.83 -10.80 16.63
CA GLN A 74 -16.74 -11.97 15.74
C GLN A 74 -18.08 -12.27 15.05
N ILE A 75 -18.74 -11.25 14.52
CA ILE A 75 -20.01 -11.44 13.79
C ILE A 75 -19.70 -11.41 12.30
N ILE A 76 -19.96 -12.53 11.65
CA ILE A 76 -19.72 -12.73 10.22
C ILE A 76 -21.03 -13.19 9.58
N ILE A 77 -21.44 -12.54 8.51
CA ILE A 77 -22.72 -12.81 7.83
C ILE A 77 -22.42 -13.17 6.38
N GLU A 78 -22.91 -14.31 5.92
CA GLU A 78 -22.84 -14.67 4.50
C GLU A 78 -23.85 -13.82 3.70
N CYS A 79 -23.38 -13.26 2.60
CA CYS A 79 -24.22 -12.55 1.65
C CYS A 79 -25.03 -13.56 0.83
N SER A 80 -26.31 -13.27 0.70
CA SER A 80 -27.30 -13.98 -0.11
C SER A 80 -27.63 -13.20 -1.38
N ASN A 81 -28.22 -13.85 -2.38
CA ASN A 81 -28.71 -13.23 -3.62
C ASN A 81 -27.67 -12.33 -4.29
N ILE A 82 -26.57 -12.93 -4.73
CA ILE A 82 -25.50 -12.24 -5.45
C ILE A 82 -25.92 -12.07 -6.91
N ASP A 83 -26.12 -10.83 -7.34
CA ASP A 83 -26.48 -10.47 -8.71
C ASP A 83 -25.32 -9.71 -9.37
N VAL A 84 -24.80 -10.27 -10.47
CA VAL A 84 -23.67 -9.70 -11.20
C VAL A 84 -24.22 -8.81 -12.31
N LYS A 85 -24.08 -7.49 -12.15
CA LYS A 85 -24.54 -6.51 -13.15
C LYS A 85 -23.52 -6.31 -14.27
N SER A 86 -22.24 -6.34 -13.93
CA SER A 86 -21.13 -6.25 -14.90
C SER A 86 -19.83 -6.82 -14.31
N ASN A 87 -18.77 -6.90 -15.11
CA ASN A 87 -17.43 -7.30 -14.64
C ASN A 87 -16.92 -6.51 -13.43
N THR A 88 -17.35 -5.26 -13.27
CA THR A 88 -16.93 -4.36 -12.19
C THR A 88 -18.03 -4.02 -11.20
N ILE A 89 -19.27 -4.44 -11.42
CA ILE A 89 -20.40 -4.06 -10.57
C ILE A 89 -21.16 -5.30 -10.16
N LEU A 90 -21.34 -5.44 -8.85
CA LEU A 90 -21.97 -6.60 -8.24
C LEU A 90 -22.88 -6.15 -7.09
N SER A 91 -24.05 -6.77 -6.98
CA SER A 91 -25.05 -6.50 -5.95
C SER A 91 -25.19 -7.71 -5.03
N LEU A 92 -25.24 -7.47 -3.72
CA LEU A 92 -25.29 -8.49 -2.67
C LEU A 92 -26.40 -8.13 -1.69
N ASN A 93 -27.10 -9.13 -1.14
CA ASN A 93 -28.06 -8.91 -0.06
C ASN A 93 -27.59 -9.60 1.22
N ALA A 94 -27.57 -8.90 2.34
CA ALA A 94 -27.24 -9.48 3.63
C ALA A 94 -28.30 -9.13 4.67
N LEU A 95 -28.69 -10.13 5.47
CA LEU A 95 -29.61 -9.92 6.58
C LEU A 95 -28.84 -9.33 7.75
N MET A 96 -29.11 -8.07 8.07
CA MET A 96 -28.38 -7.35 9.12
C MET A 96 -29.06 -7.53 10.48
N PRO A 97 -28.30 -7.86 11.55
CA PRO A 97 -28.87 -7.92 12.89
C PRO A 97 -29.29 -6.53 13.39
N ASP A 98 -30.19 -6.54 14.38
CA ASP A 98 -30.63 -5.33 15.08
C ASP A 98 -29.65 -4.90 16.18
N THR A 99 -28.93 -5.88 16.73
CA THR A 99 -27.83 -5.71 17.69
C THR A 99 -26.49 -5.85 16.98
N ALA A 100 -25.59 -4.90 17.20
CA ALA A 100 -24.21 -5.03 16.75
C ALA A 100 -23.27 -4.27 17.71
N PRO A 101 -22.02 -4.71 17.87
CA PRO A 101 -21.03 -4.01 18.69
C PRO A 101 -20.58 -2.70 18.03
N SER A 102 -20.41 -2.71 16.70
CA SER A 102 -20.02 -1.56 15.90
C SER A 102 -21.04 -1.23 14.82
N SER A 103 -20.94 0.00 14.32
CA SER A 103 -21.74 0.48 13.19
C SER A 103 -21.08 0.23 11.82
N SER A 104 -19.81 -0.17 11.81
CA SER A 104 -19.05 -0.41 10.58
C SER A 104 -18.95 -1.90 10.27
N TRP A 105 -19.16 -2.23 9.00
CA TRP A 105 -19.05 -3.58 8.47
C TRP A 105 -18.09 -3.62 7.30
N ASN A 106 -17.16 -4.56 7.34
CA ASN A 106 -16.18 -4.83 6.31
C ASN A 106 -16.70 -5.93 5.38
N LEU A 107 -16.44 -5.79 4.09
CA LEU A 107 -16.84 -6.77 3.09
C LEU A 107 -15.64 -7.58 2.61
N HIS A 108 -15.79 -8.90 2.63
CA HIS A 108 -14.86 -9.85 2.06
C HIS A 108 -15.58 -10.56 0.92
N LEU A 109 -15.00 -10.53 -0.28
CA LEU A 109 -15.49 -11.29 -1.42
C LEU A 109 -14.48 -12.37 -1.78
N SER A 110 -15.00 -13.54 -2.10
CA SER A 110 -14.26 -14.66 -2.65
C SER A 110 -14.76 -14.89 -4.05
N VAL A 111 -13.93 -14.63 -5.05
CA VAL A 111 -14.25 -14.79 -6.47
C VAL A 111 -13.27 -15.78 -7.05
N LYS A 112 -13.75 -16.79 -7.78
CA LYS A 112 -12.86 -17.82 -8.33
C LYS A 112 -11.74 -17.26 -9.22
N ASN A 113 -12.03 -16.24 -10.03
CA ASN A 113 -11.04 -15.65 -10.93
C ASN A 113 -10.21 -14.57 -10.26
N ASP A 114 -10.80 -13.71 -9.42
CA ASP A 114 -10.10 -12.58 -8.83
C ASP A 114 -9.45 -12.90 -7.47
N GLY A 115 -9.80 -14.03 -6.86
CA GLY A 115 -9.35 -14.44 -5.54
C GLY A 115 -10.11 -13.75 -4.40
N ALA A 116 -9.41 -13.52 -3.29
CA ALA A 116 -9.95 -12.82 -2.13
C ALA A 116 -9.85 -11.30 -2.30
N LEU A 117 -10.99 -10.61 -2.23
CA LEU A 117 -11.09 -9.16 -2.30
C LEU A 117 -11.61 -8.61 -0.97
N TYR A 118 -11.11 -7.45 -0.57
CA TYR A 118 -11.43 -6.81 0.71
C TYR A 118 -11.82 -5.34 0.52
N LEU A 119 -12.92 -4.96 1.14
CA LEU A 119 -13.37 -3.57 1.22
C LEU A 119 -13.64 -3.20 2.69
N PRO A 120 -12.83 -2.32 3.29
CA PRO A 120 -13.08 -1.83 4.63
C PRO A 120 -14.27 -0.86 4.64
N ASN A 121 -15.05 -0.88 5.73
CA ASN A 121 -16.19 0.01 5.94
C ASN A 121 -17.20 0.03 4.77
N ALA A 122 -17.52 -1.15 4.24
CA ALA A 122 -18.43 -1.29 3.12
C ALA A 122 -19.86 -0.82 3.45
N ILE A 123 -20.26 -0.92 4.72
CA ILE A 123 -21.58 -0.51 5.20
C ILE A 123 -21.46 0.20 6.54
N PHE A 124 -22.19 1.29 6.68
CA PHE A 124 -22.42 1.96 7.95
C PHE A 124 -23.89 1.83 8.37
N LYS A 125 -24.19 0.91 9.28
CA LYS A 125 -25.52 0.75 9.89
C LYS A 125 -25.38 0.94 11.39
N LYS A 126 -25.98 2.00 11.94
CA LYS A 126 -26.04 2.16 13.40
C LYS A 126 -26.94 1.05 13.99
N PRO A 127 -26.47 0.29 14.98
CA PRO A 127 -27.30 -0.72 15.61
C PRO A 127 -28.48 -0.07 16.36
N ILE A 128 -29.60 -0.78 16.42
CA ILE A 128 -30.76 -0.34 17.22
C ILE A 128 -30.43 -0.46 18.70
N VAL A 129 -29.69 -1.52 19.07
CA VAL A 129 -29.19 -1.76 20.42
C VAL A 129 -27.69 -2.06 20.34
N SER A 130 -26.88 -1.25 21.00
CA SER A 130 -25.44 -1.48 21.11
C SER A 130 -25.15 -2.69 22.00
N GLY A 131 -24.49 -3.70 21.45
CA GLY A 131 -24.11 -4.91 22.18
C GLY A 131 -23.89 -6.11 21.27
N THR A 132 -23.33 -7.19 21.82
CA THR A 132 -23.22 -8.47 21.13
C THR A 132 -24.60 -9.13 21.05
N PRO A 133 -25.04 -9.60 19.87
CA PRO A 133 -26.24 -10.41 19.75
C PRO A 133 -26.20 -11.61 20.69
N VAL A 134 -27.31 -11.89 21.36
CA VAL A 134 -27.47 -13.09 22.20
C VAL A 134 -27.70 -14.33 21.33
N ASP A 135 -28.31 -14.14 20.16
CA ASP A 135 -28.48 -15.17 19.13
C ASP A 135 -27.48 -14.92 18.00
N LEU A 136 -26.67 -15.92 17.69
CA LEU A 136 -25.67 -15.91 16.61
C LEU A 136 -25.97 -16.97 15.55
N SER A 137 -27.18 -17.55 15.55
CA SER A 137 -27.57 -18.59 14.58
C SER A 137 -27.50 -18.15 13.12
N PHE A 138 -27.60 -16.85 12.85
CA PHE A 138 -27.44 -16.25 11.52
C PHE A 138 -25.97 -15.95 11.16
N ALA A 139 -25.06 -16.03 12.13
CA ALA A 139 -23.66 -15.67 11.96
C ALA A 139 -22.80 -16.92 11.75
N ILE A 140 -21.83 -16.83 10.85
CA ILE A 140 -20.80 -17.84 10.68
C ILE A 140 -19.78 -17.67 11.81
N GLN A 141 -19.36 -18.80 12.40
CA GLN A 141 -18.47 -18.80 13.55
C GLN A 141 -17.04 -18.38 13.19
N ASP A 142 -16.53 -18.80 12.03
CA ASP A 142 -15.22 -18.43 11.49
C ASP A 142 -15.22 -18.54 9.95
N ILE A 143 -14.42 -17.70 9.28
CA ILE A 143 -14.13 -17.86 7.85
C ILE A 143 -12.82 -18.64 7.73
N SER A 144 -12.88 -19.79 7.06
CA SER A 144 -11.70 -20.61 6.81
C SER A 144 -10.97 -20.15 5.54
N ASN A 145 -9.69 -20.50 5.41
CA ASN A 145 -8.96 -20.23 4.16
C ASN A 145 -9.56 -20.98 2.95
N ASP A 146 -10.29 -22.07 3.19
CA ASP A 146 -10.96 -22.85 2.14
C ASP A 146 -12.19 -22.12 1.57
N ASP A 147 -12.71 -21.10 2.27
CA ASP A 147 -13.80 -20.25 1.78
C ASP A 147 -13.31 -19.21 0.74
N PHE A 148 -11.99 -19.00 0.65
CA PHE A 148 -11.36 -18.09 -0.28
C PHE A 148 -10.68 -18.82 -1.44
N PHE A 149 -11.07 -18.47 -2.67
CA PHE A 149 -10.34 -18.93 -3.83
C PHE A 149 -8.93 -18.33 -3.84
N GLN A 150 -7.92 -19.19 -3.94
CA GLN A 150 -6.53 -18.76 -4.12
C GLN A 150 -6.24 -18.70 -5.61
N ASN A 151 -6.09 -17.49 -6.14
CA ASN A 151 -5.58 -17.28 -7.49
C ASN A 151 -4.28 -16.49 -7.46
N ASP A 152 -3.29 -17.04 -8.14
CA ASP A 152 -2.04 -16.34 -8.43
C ASP A 152 -2.20 -15.59 -9.76
N HIS A 153 -2.38 -14.28 -9.66
CA HIS A 153 -2.47 -13.37 -10.81
C HIS A 153 -1.09 -13.01 -11.39
N GLY A 154 -0.04 -13.73 -11.00
CA GLY A 154 1.32 -13.49 -11.43
C GLY A 154 1.90 -12.20 -10.83
N PHE A 155 2.80 -11.55 -11.59
CA PHE A 155 3.51 -10.37 -11.09
C PHE A 155 2.67 -9.10 -11.21
N GLN A 156 2.00 -8.73 -10.11
CA GLN A 156 1.18 -7.52 -10.00
C GLN A 156 1.36 -6.83 -8.65
N PHE A 157 0.99 -5.55 -8.58
CA PHE A 157 0.91 -4.86 -7.30
C PHE A 157 -0.38 -5.25 -6.55
N PRO A 158 -0.32 -5.46 -5.23
CA PRO A 158 -1.52 -5.73 -4.45
C PRO A 158 -2.42 -4.50 -4.43
N TYR A 159 -3.71 -4.70 -4.68
CA TYR A 159 -4.69 -3.63 -4.57
C TYR A 159 -4.91 -3.27 -3.09
N GLN A 160 -4.81 -1.98 -2.77
CA GLN A 160 -5.14 -1.45 -1.44
C GLN A 160 -6.07 -0.24 -1.61
N PRO A 161 -7.29 -0.26 -1.02
CA PRO A 161 -8.30 0.78 -1.26
C PRO A 161 -7.85 2.21 -0.97
N ARG A 162 -6.91 2.43 -0.04
CA ARG A 162 -6.37 3.76 0.28
C ARG A 162 -5.28 4.25 -0.65
N ILE A 163 -4.49 3.34 -1.21
CA ILE A 163 -3.21 3.67 -1.84
C ILE A 163 -3.28 3.45 -3.35
N VAL A 164 -4.04 2.46 -3.83
CA VAL A 164 -4.30 2.17 -5.25
C VAL A 164 -3.01 2.34 -6.09
N GLU A 165 -2.99 3.26 -7.06
CA GLU A 165 -1.84 3.51 -7.95
C GLU A 165 -0.65 4.19 -7.26
N SER A 166 -0.86 4.87 -6.12
CA SER A 166 0.22 5.55 -5.40
C SER A 166 1.23 4.58 -4.76
N ILE A 167 0.94 3.27 -4.75
CA ILE A 167 1.87 2.21 -4.32
C ILE A 167 3.14 2.19 -5.19
N ARG A 168 3.05 2.62 -6.45
CA ARG A 168 4.20 2.71 -7.36
C ARG A 168 5.26 3.70 -6.86
N ASN A 169 4.83 4.78 -6.21
CA ASN A 169 5.75 5.75 -5.60
C ASN A 169 6.56 5.11 -4.47
N LEU A 170 6.01 4.15 -3.73
CA LEU A 170 6.72 3.45 -2.66
C LEU A 170 7.95 2.70 -3.19
N MET A 171 7.85 2.14 -4.41
CA MET A 171 8.95 1.42 -5.07
C MET A 171 10.13 2.34 -5.44
N LEU A 172 9.89 3.65 -5.55
CA LEU A 172 10.94 4.65 -5.76
C LEU A 172 11.40 5.23 -4.41
N HIS A 173 10.45 5.59 -3.55
CA HIS A 173 10.70 6.27 -2.28
C HIS A 173 11.60 5.48 -1.33
N VAL A 174 11.26 4.20 -1.10
CA VAL A 174 11.96 3.37 -0.11
C VAL A 174 13.43 3.13 -0.49
N PRO A 175 13.77 2.72 -1.73
CA PRO A 175 15.17 2.58 -2.13
C PRO A 175 15.97 3.89 -2.06
N MET A 176 15.35 5.04 -2.34
CA MET A 176 16.02 6.34 -2.24
C MET A 176 16.45 6.65 -0.80
N TRP A 177 15.61 6.32 0.18
CA TRP A 177 15.95 6.45 1.61
C TRP A 177 17.12 5.56 2.02
N PHE A 178 17.11 4.29 1.63
CA PHE A 178 18.23 3.39 1.91
C PHE A 178 19.52 3.85 1.21
N THR A 179 19.41 4.40 0.01
CA THR A 179 20.55 4.97 -0.72
C THR A 179 21.13 6.17 0.01
N MET A 180 20.28 7.09 0.49
CA MET A 180 20.68 8.21 1.35
C MET A 180 21.42 7.71 2.59
N PHE A 181 20.82 6.79 3.37
CA PHE A 181 21.45 6.27 4.59
C PHE A 181 22.79 5.59 4.32
N LEU A 182 22.88 4.78 3.27
CA LEU A 182 24.12 4.11 2.90
C LEU A 182 25.21 5.12 2.53
N LEU A 183 24.89 6.13 1.71
CA LEU A 183 25.87 7.14 1.27
C LEU A 183 26.31 8.04 2.42
N MET A 184 25.38 8.46 3.27
CA MET A 184 25.70 9.27 4.46
C MET A 184 26.48 8.45 5.50
N GLY A 185 26.16 7.16 5.66
CA GLY A 185 26.93 6.24 6.49
C GLY A 185 28.36 6.05 5.98
N ILE A 186 28.55 5.91 4.67
CA ILE A 186 29.89 5.91 4.05
C ILE A 186 30.60 7.25 4.35
N GLY A 187 29.90 8.37 4.16
CA GLY A 187 30.41 9.71 4.48
C GLY A 187 30.93 9.79 5.91
N PHE A 188 30.09 9.41 6.87
CA PHE A 188 30.41 9.38 8.29
C PHE A 188 31.65 8.54 8.62
N VAL A 189 31.72 7.31 8.11
CA VAL A 189 32.88 6.42 8.34
C VAL A 189 34.16 7.01 7.74
N GLN A 190 34.09 7.62 6.57
CA GLN A 190 35.26 8.25 5.93
C GLN A 190 35.68 9.53 6.68
N SER A 191 34.74 10.31 7.21
CA SER A 191 35.04 11.46 8.06
C SER A 191 35.79 11.05 9.34
N ILE A 192 35.39 9.96 10.00
CA ILE A 192 36.12 9.40 11.15
C ILE A 192 37.55 9.00 10.78
N LYS A 193 37.74 8.35 9.61
CA LYS A 193 39.07 7.94 9.13
C LYS A 193 39.97 9.14 8.84
N THR A 194 39.38 10.22 8.33
CA THR A 194 40.07 11.50 8.09
C THR A 194 40.60 12.08 9.41
N LEU A 195 39.82 12.03 10.48
CA LEU A 195 40.23 12.50 11.81
C LEU A 195 41.34 11.65 12.46
N LYS A 196 41.43 10.35 12.14
CA LYS A 196 42.39 9.42 12.76
C LYS A 196 43.86 9.58 12.29
N ILE A 197 44.26 10.71 11.69
CA ILE A 197 45.62 10.94 11.13
C ILE A 197 46.06 9.72 10.30
N SER A 198 45.22 9.33 9.34
CA SER A 198 45.59 8.27 8.38
C SER A 198 46.51 8.85 7.30
N PRO A 199 47.42 8.06 6.70
CA PRO A 199 48.31 8.55 5.63
C PRO A 199 47.56 9.05 4.38
N ASN A 200 46.27 8.73 4.23
CA ASN A 200 45.43 9.07 3.08
C ASN A 200 44.29 10.05 3.41
N THR A 201 44.46 10.95 4.39
CA THR A 201 43.43 11.90 4.85
C THR A 201 42.69 12.60 3.71
N MET A 202 43.41 13.12 2.71
CA MET A 202 42.81 13.85 1.59
C MET A 202 41.90 12.97 0.71
N LEU A 203 42.22 11.69 0.56
CA LEU A 203 41.43 10.74 -0.22
C LEU A 203 40.17 10.30 0.56
N HIS A 204 40.26 10.15 1.87
CA HIS A 204 39.10 9.87 2.73
C HIS A 204 38.14 11.06 2.77
N ASP A 205 38.66 12.27 2.85
CA ASP A 205 37.87 13.50 2.80
C ASP A 205 37.13 13.66 1.46
N ALA A 206 37.84 13.50 0.34
CA ALA A 206 37.22 13.56 -0.99
C ALA A 206 36.10 12.50 -1.17
N LYS A 207 36.28 11.31 -0.60
CA LYS A 207 35.24 10.26 -0.59
C LYS A 207 34.06 10.64 0.28
N ALA A 208 34.30 11.20 1.47
CA ALA A 208 33.24 11.65 2.37
C ALA A 208 32.38 12.72 1.70
N LEU A 209 33.02 13.75 1.14
CA LEU A 209 32.35 14.85 0.42
C LEU A 209 31.54 14.34 -0.77
N SER A 210 32.11 13.45 -1.58
CA SER A 210 31.43 12.89 -2.76
C SER A 210 30.19 12.08 -2.35
N SER A 211 30.30 11.25 -1.31
CA SER A 211 29.17 10.47 -0.80
C SER A 211 28.07 11.36 -0.22
N ILE A 212 28.42 12.39 0.55
CA ILE A 212 27.46 13.32 1.15
C ILE A 212 26.71 14.10 0.06
N LYS A 213 27.40 14.61 -0.97
CA LYS A 213 26.76 15.33 -2.09
C LYS A 213 25.67 14.50 -2.76
N VAL A 214 25.98 13.23 -3.06
CA VAL A 214 25.00 12.33 -3.68
C VAL A 214 23.91 11.93 -2.68
N GLY A 215 24.27 11.68 -1.41
CA GLY A 215 23.33 11.35 -0.34
C GLY A 215 22.27 12.42 -0.11
N ILE A 216 22.65 13.70 -0.15
CA ILE A 216 21.71 14.83 -0.04
C ILE A 216 20.73 14.87 -1.20
N VAL A 217 21.17 14.59 -2.44
CA VAL A 217 20.27 14.54 -3.60
C VAL A 217 19.19 13.47 -3.39
N PHE A 218 19.58 12.27 -2.96
CA PHE A 218 18.63 11.20 -2.61
C PHE A 218 17.76 11.56 -1.41
N GLY A 219 18.30 12.27 -0.42
CA GLY A 219 17.51 12.77 0.71
C GLY A 219 16.44 13.77 0.29
N ILE A 220 16.76 14.74 -0.57
CA ILE A 220 15.79 15.71 -1.10
C ILE A 220 14.72 14.99 -1.92
N LEU A 221 15.11 14.08 -2.82
CA LEU A 221 14.15 13.28 -3.59
C LEU A 221 13.27 12.41 -2.68
N GLY A 222 13.86 11.84 -1.62
CA GLY A 222 13.15 11.09 -0.58
C GLY A 222 12.13 11.95 0.15
N LEU A 223 12.46 13.19 0.51
CA LEU A 223 11.54 14.14 1.14
C LEU A 223 10.38 14.52 0.21
N ILE A 224 10.65 14.81 -1.07
CA ILE A 224 9.62 15.14 -2.06
C ILE A 224 8.67 13.97 -2.27
N THR A 225 9.21 12.78 -2.53
CA THR A 225 8.40 11.57 -2.77
C THR A 225 7.64 11.12 -1.52
N GLY A 226 8.22 11.31 -0.33
CA GLY A 226 7.55 11.06 0.94
C GLY A 226 6.39 12.02 1.19
N SER A 227 6.60 13.30 0.92
CA SER A 227 5.54 14.32 1.03
C SER A 227 4.38 14.07 0.07
N LEU A 228 4.68 13.64 -1.16
CA LEU A 228 3.66 13.22 -2.13
C LEU A 228 2.86 12.01 -1.62
N TRP A 229 3.52 10.99 -1.09
CA TRP A 229 2.86 9.82 -0.52
C TRP A 229 1.99 10.16 0.69
N ALA A 230 2.47 11.05 1.57
CA ALA A 230 1.72 11.53 2.72
C ALA A 230 0.41 12.22 2.30
N ARG A 231 0.45 13.01 1.21
CA ARG A 231 -0.74 13.69 0.68
C ARG A 231 -1.81 12.71 0.22
N PHE A 232 -1.44 11.62 -0.46
CA PHE A 232 -2.40 10.61 -0.92
C PHE A 232 -2.89 9.68 0.20
N THR A 233 -2.03 9.36 1.17
CA THR A 233 -2.37 8.40 2.23
C THR A 233 -3.14 9.04 3.39
N TRP A 234 -2.79 10.28 3.75
CA TRP A 234 -3.29 10.97 4.95
C TRP A 234 -3.96 12.32 4.65
N GLY A 235 -3.95 12.78 3.40
CA GLY A 235 -4.50 14.08 3.03
C GLY A 235 -3.62 15.28 3.39
N ALA A 236 -2.46 15.08 4.02
CA ALA A 236 -1.54 16.14 4.43
C ALA A 236 -0.17 15.97 3.77
N TRP A 237 0.45 17.06 3.32
CA TRP A 237 1.79 17.04 2.71
C TRP A 237 2.90 16.69 3.71
N TRP A 238 2.66 16.93 4.99
CA TRP A 238 3.61 16.67 6.06
C TRP A 238 2.85 16.24 7.31
N VAL A 239 3.34 15.19 7.95
CA VAL A 239 2.81 14.71 9.22
C VAL A 239 3.87 14.96 10.29
N ASN A 240 3.44 15.34 11.49
CA ASN A 240 4.34 15.59 12.62
C ASN A 240 4.86 14.27 13.22
N ASP A 241 5.54 13.48 12.40
CA ASP A 241 6.19 12.25 12.79
C ASP A 241 7.69 12.49 13.06
N PRO A 242 8.26 11.93 14.14
CA PRO A 242 9.68 12.10 14.46
C PRO A 242 10.63 11.64 13.37
N GLN A 243 10.27 10.62 12.58
CA GLN A 243 11.15 10.08 11.53
C GLN A 243 11.23 11.04 10.34
N LEU A 244 10.08 11.59 9.93
CA LEU A 244 9.99 12.55 8.83
C LEU A 244 10.71 13.87 9.18
N ASN A 245 10.48 14.39 10.38
CA ASN A 245 11.18 15.57 10.87
C ASN A 245 12.69 15.32 11.04
N GLY A 246 13.07 14.14 11.53
CA GLY A 246 14.48 13.74 11.67
C GLY A 246 15.22 13.68 10.34
N ALA A 247 14.58 13.22 9.27
CA ALA A 247 15.17 13.20 7.94
C ALA A 247 15.32 14.61 7.35
N LEU A 248 14.33 15.49 7.53
CA LEU A 248 14.45 16.90 7.12
C LEU A 248 15.63 17.58 7.81
N VAL A 249 15.71 17.45 9.14
CA VAL A 249 16.81 18.00 9.94
C VAL A 249 18.15 17.42 9.48
N SER A 250 18.22 16.12 9.20
CA SER A 250 19.43 15.48 8.69
C SER A 250 19.87 16.10 7.35
N VAL A 251 18.95 16.24 6.38
CA VAL A 251 19.26 16.88 5.10
C VAL A 251 19.73 18.32 5.30
N MET A 252 19.12 19.08 6.22
CA MET A 252 19.54 20.45 6.54
C MET A 252 20.94 20.53 7.16
N ILE A 253 21.26 19.66 8.12
CA ILE A 253 22.58 19.60 8.76
C ILE A 253 23.67 19.33 7.72
N TYR A 254 23.46 18.32 6.87
CA TYR A 254 24.43 17.96 5.84
C TYR A 254 24.50 19.00 4.71
N SER A 255 23.42 19.73 4.44
CA SER A 255 23.45 20.88 3.54
C SER A 255 24.29 22.02 4.11
N GLY A 256 24.18 22.29 5.43
CA GLY A 256 25.05 23.23 6.13
C GLY A 256 26.53 22.84 6.05
N TYR A 257 26.84 21.54 6.20
CA TYR A 257 28.19 21.01 6.01
C TYR A 257 28.75 21.27 4.59
N LEU A 258 27.92 21.28 3.54
CA LEU A 258 28.40 21.56 2.18
C LEU A 258 28.70 23.04 1.92
N ILE A 259 28.12 23.94 2.70
CA ILE A 259 28.28 25.39 2.55
C ILE A 259 29.54 25.88 3.29
N LEU A 260 29.92 25.21 4.37
CA LEU A 260 31.10 25.50 5.19
C LEU A 260 32.40 25.09 4.48
#